data_AF-A0A2G6C748-F1
#
_entry.id   AF-A0A2G6C748-F1
#
_cell.length_a   1.000
_cell.length_b   1.000
_cell.length_c   1.000
_cell.angle_alpha   90.00
_cell.angle_beta   90.00
_cell.angle_gamma   90.00
#
_symmetry.space_group_name_H-M   'P 1'
#
loop_
_entity.id
_entity.type
_entity.pdbx_description
1 polymer ?
#
loop_
_entity_poly.entity_id
_entity_poly.type
_entity_poly.pdbx_seq_one_letter_code
_entity_poly.pdbx_strand_id
1 'polypeptide(L)'
;MKLAITSRSIKAHLKSALFVGLGFSVVGLLFAGLFDSMKHQIETFSSIMPDGIEAIVGDLMTAGTPEGWLSVELFAIFMPLGLSILGIIYGASLIGREEESGTLELILASPTTRTRVIIEKFLALAKLLAIPPLMLFVAVYIGSLIFPFKPDMLHVLSACASGWMLGLAFGSITFAVQAVIGKRGIAAGVGASLFTAAWLLSIISR
;
A
#
# COMPACT_ATOMS: atom_id res chain seq x y z
N MET A 1 -5.88 19.54 22.90
CA MET A 1 -5.84 18.07 22.75
C MET A 1 -4.40 17.65 22.43
N LYS A 2 -3.61 17.14 23.39
CA LYS A 2 -2.21 16.74 23.12
C LYS A 2 -2.18 15.33 22.51
N LEU A 3 -1.99 15.24 21.18
CA LEU A 3 -1.77 14.00 20.39
C LEU A 3 -0.37 13.40 20.63
N ALA A 4 0.06 13.31 21.89
CA ALA A 4 1.42 12.92 22.24
C ALA A 4 1.72 11.46 21.85
N ILE A 5 0.73 10.56 21.98
CA ILE A 5 0.88 9.12 21.69
C ILE A 5 0.94 8.89 20.18
N THR A 6 0.08 9.58 19.40
CA THR A 6 0.11 9.53 17.94
C THR A 6 1.45 10.03 17.40
N SER A 7 1.95 11.19 17.88
CA SER A 7 3.22 11.76 17.42
C SER A 7 4.40 10.83 17.72
N ARG A 8 4.44 10.22 18.92
CA ARG A 8 5.49 9.28 19.30
C ARG A 8 5.45 8.00 18.45
N SER A 9 4.25 7.46 18.21
CA SER A 9 4.06 6.26 17.40
C SER A 9 4.45 6.49 15.94
N ILE A 10 4.11 7.66 15.39
CA ILE A 10 4.54 8.09 14.05
C ILE A 10 6.06 8.18 14.01
N LYS A 11 6.70 8.93 14.91
CA LYS A 11 8.18 9.08 14.91
C LYS A 11 8.92 7.74 14.96
N ALA A 12 8.39 6.75 15.70
CA ALA A 12 9.00 5.43 15.81
C ALA A 12 8.95 4.61 14.49
N HIS A 13 7.93 4.81 13.65
CA HIS A 13 7.73 4.05 12.42
C HIS A 13 7.92 4.88 11.14
N LEU A 14 8.13 6.19 11.27
CA LEU A 14 8.26 7.13 10.14
C LEU A 14 9.43 6.76 9.22
N LYS A 15 10.57 6.38 9.77
CA LYS A 15 11.73 5.95 8.95
C LYS A 15 11.39 4.74 8.09
N SER A 16 10.63 3.79 8.64
CA SER A 16 10.17 2.61 7.89
C SER A 16 9.17 3.00 6.80
N ALA A 17 8.19 3.86 7.12
CA ALA A 17 7.19 4.31 6.16
C ALA A 17 7.83 5.12 5.01
N LEU A 18 8.81 5.97 5.32
CA LEU A 18 9.58 6.72 4.33
C LEU A 18 10.47 5.80 3.48
N PHE A 19 11.11 4.79 4.08
CA PHE A 19 11.94 3.85 3.33
C PHE A 19 11.11 3.06 2.32
N VAL A 20 9.95 2.56 2.73
CA VAL A 20 9.05 1.83 1.81
C VAL A 20 8.41 2.79 0.81
N GLY A 21 8.02 3.98 1.24
CA GLY A 21 7.53 5.04 0.33
C GLY A 21 8.56 5.42 -0.72
N LEU A 22 9.84 5.51 -0.35
CA LEU A 22 10.94 5.73 -1.28
C LEU A 22 11.09 4.56 -2.26
N GLY A 23 10.96 3.31 -1.79
CA GLY A 23 10.91 2.14 -2.67
C GLY A 23 9.78 2.23 -3.70
N PHE A 24 8.56 2.56 -3.27
CA PHE A 24 7.44 2.80 -4.17
C PHE A 24 7.70 3.95 -5.16
N SER A 25 8.29 5.05 -4.71
CA SER A 25 8.63 6.19 -5.58
C SER A 25 9.67 5.82 -6.63
N VAL A 26 10.70 5.06 -6.26
CA VAL A 26 11.74 4.57 -7.19
C VAL A 26 11.10 3.67 -8.25
N VAL A 27 10.25 2.73 -7.83
CA VAL A 27 9.53 1.84 -8.75
C VAL A 27 8.60 2.63 -9.67
N GLY A 28 7.85 3.61 -9.14
CA GLY A 28 6.97 4.47 -9.94
C GLY A 28 7.73 5.28 -11.00
N LEU A 29 8.88 5.85 -10.65
CA LEU A 29 9.74 6.57 -11.61
C LEU A 29 10.35 5.63 -12.65
N LEU A 30 10.76 4.44 -12.24
CA LEU A 30 11.29 3.42 -13.14
C LEU A 30 10.23 3.03 -14.18
N PHE A 31 9.00 2.77 -13.77
CA PHE A 31 7.92 2.44 -14.69
C PHE A 31 7.50 3.61 -15.59
N ALA A 32 7.57 4.85 -15.10
CA ALA A 32 7.35 6.03 -15.93
C ALA A 32 8.44 6.17 -17.02
N GLY A 33 9.71 5.92 -16.69
CA GLY A 33 10.82 5.96 -17.65
C GLY A 33 10.83 4.80 -18.63
N LEU A 34 10.36 3.62 -18.22
CA LEU A 34 10.30 2.42 -19.05
C LEU A 34 9.13 2.45 -20.05
N PHE A 35 8.13 3.30 -19.82
CA PHE A 35 6.91 3.37 -20.62
C PHE A 35 7.18 3.53 -22.13
N ASP A 36 8.06 4.45 -22.54
CA ASP A 36 8.30 4.73 -23.96
C ASP A 36 8.91 3.51 -24.69
N SER A 37 9.86 2.85 -24.04
CA SER A 37 10.47 1.62 -24.57
C SER A 37 9.46 0.48 -24.67
N MET A 38 8.54 0.36 -23.72
CA MET A 38 7.52 -0.70 -23.70
C MET A 38 6.39 -0.41 -24.67
N LYS A 39 5.97 0.85 -24.78
CA LYS A 39 4.98 1.30 -25.77
C LYS A 39 5.42 0.90 -27.18
N HIS A 40 6.68 1.15 -27.53
CA HIS A 40 7.21 0.79 -28.85
C HIS A 40 7.22 -0.73 -29.09
N GLN A 41 7.53 -1.53 -28.06
CA GLN A 41 7.47 -2.99 -28.14
C GLN A 41 6.03 -3.50 -28.28
N ILE A 42 5.08 -2.91 -27.53
CA ILE A 42 3.65 -3.27 -27.59
C ILE A 42 3.09 -2.95 -28.99
N GLU A 43 3.40 -1.78 -29.54
CA GLU A 43 3.00 -1.40 -30.92
C GLU A 43 3.58 -2.37 -31.96
N THR A 44 4.86 -2.74 -31.82
CA THR A 44 5.52 -3.69 -32.72
C THR A 44 4.86 -5.07 -32.63
N PHE A 45 4.54 -5.53 -31.42
CA PHE A 45 3.91 -6.83 -31.21
C PHE A 45 2.46 -6.87 -31.71
N SER A 46 1.70 -5.79 -31.49
CA SER A 46 0.35 -5.61 -32.04
C SER A 46 0.35 -5.66 -33.57
N SER A 47 1.35 -5.05 -34.23
CA SER A 47 1.45 -5.06 -35.70
C SER A 47 1.69 -6.44 -36.34
N ILE A 48 2.11 -7.43 -35.55
CA ILE A 48 2.44 -8.79 -36.02
C ILE A 48 1.38 -9.80 -35.52
N MET A 49 0.46 -9.38 -34.64
CA MET A 49 -0.56 -10.24 -34.07
C MET A 49 -1.73 -10.40 -35.06
N PRO A 50 -2.18 -11.64 -35.35
CA PRO A 50 -3.39 -11.87 -36.15
C PRO A 50 -4.65 -11.41 -35.42
N ASP A 51 -5.59 -10.79 -36.14
CA ASP A 51 -6.88 -10.26 -35.62
C ASP A 51 -7.67 -11.22 -34.70
N GLY A 52 -7.50 -12.54 -34.88
CA GLY A 52 -8.16 -13.56 -34.04
C GLY A 52 -7.62 -13.68 -32.62
N ILE A 53 -6.42 -13.17 -32.32
CA ILE A 53 -5.80 -13.25 -30.98
C ILE A 53 -6.13 -12.01 -30.13
N GLU A 54 -6.41 -10.85 -30.73
CA GLU A 54 -6.89 -9.65 -30.01
C GLU A 54 -8.17 -9.92 -29.21
N ALA A 55 -9.06 -10.77 -29.73
CA ALA A 55 -10.29 -11.18 -29.03
C ALA A 55 -10.02 -12.04 -27.77
N ILE A 56 -8.85 -12.65 -27.66
CA ILE A 56 -8.44 -13.52 -26.54
C ILE A 56 -7.58 -12.75 -25.54
N VAL A 57 -6.71 -11.85 -26.01
CA VAL A 57 -5.77 -11.09 -25.18
C VAL A 57 -6.38 -9.77 -24.66
N GLY A 58 -7.47 -9.30 -25.27
CA GLY A 58 -8.01 -7.97 -25.03
C GLY A 58 -7.22 -6.91 -25.79
N ASP A 59 -7.74 -5.68 -25.80
CA ASP A 59 -7.13 -4.56 -26.52
C ASP A 59 -5.77 -4.20 -25.91
N LEU A 60 -4.69 -4.80 -26.43
CA LEU A 60 -3.31 -4.52 -26.05
C LEU A 60 -2.97 -3.03 -26.19
N MET A 61 -3.72 -2.27 -26.99
CA MET A 61 -3.55 -0.82 -27.12
C MET A 61 -3.94 -0.08 -25.85
N THR A 62 -4.86 -0.62 -25.04
CA THR A 62 -5.17 -0.06 -23.71
C THR A 62 -4.01 -0.23 -22.74
N ALA A 63 -3.23 -1.33 -22.84
CA ALA A 63 -2.01 -1.52 -22.07
C ALA A 63 -0.85 -0.62 -22.55
N GLY A 64 -0.88 -0.19 -23.81
CA GLY A 64 0.02 0.83 -24.37
C GLY A 64 -0.30 2.28 -23.92
N THR A 65 -1.39 2.50 -23.17
CA THR A 65 -1.68 3.81 -22.57
C THR A 65 -0.94 4.00 -21.25
N PRO A 66 -0.60 5.24 -20.85
CA PRO A 66 0.05 5.52 -19.57
C PRO A 66 -0.70 4.95 -18.36
N GLU A 67 -2.03 4.98 -18.40
CA GLU A 67 -2.91 4.50 -17.33
C GLU A 67 -2.98 2.98 -17.28
N GLY A 68 -3.13 2.32 -18.43
CA GLY A 68 -3.13 0.87 -18.53
C GLY A 68 -1.81 0.26 -18.07
N TRP A 69 -0.69 0.89 -18.47
CA TRP A 69 0.65 0.50 -18.03
C TRP A 69 0.80 0.51 -16.51
N LEU A 70 0.41 1.62 -15.85
CA LEU A 70 0.45 1.70 -14.38
C LEU A 70 -0.54 0.74 -13.72
N SER A 71 -1.72 0.56 -14.31
CA SER A 71 -2.73 -0.34 -13.77
C SER A 71 -2.23 -1.78 -13.71
N VAL A 72 -1.57 -2.25 -14.76
CA VAL A 72 -1.03 -3.61 -14.85
C VAL A 72 0.23 -3.74 -14.01
N GLU A 73 1.19 -2.84 -14.18
CA GLU A 73 2.52 -3.05 -13.64
C GLU A 73 2.61 -2.65 -12.16
N LEU A 74 1.93 -1.56 -11.77
CA LEU A 74 2.08 -0.96 -10.44
C LEU A 74 0.90 -1.31 -9.53
N PHE A 75 -0.31 -1.11 -10.01
CA PHE A 75 -1.53 -1.25 -9.21
C PHE A 75 -2.08 -2.68 -9.14
N ALA A 76 -1.69 -3.58 -10.06
CA ALA A 76 -2.17 -4.95 -10.01
C ALA A 76 -1.55 -5.77 -8.87
N ILE A 77 -0.27 -5.58 -8.57
CA ILE A 77 0.46 -6.42 -7.61
C ILE A 77 1.23 -5.59 -6.58
N PHE A 78 2.15 -4.73 -7.01
CA PHE A 78 3.09 -4.06 -6.10
C PHE A 78 2.38 -3.26 -5.02
N MET A 79 1.37 -2.50 -5.42
CA MET A 79 0.68 -1.61 -4.50
C MET A 79 -0.28 -2.34 -3.54
N PRO A 80 -1.17 -3.25 -3.99
CA PRO A 80 -1.97 -4.09 -3.10
C PRO A 80 -1.12 -4.90 -2.12
N LEU A 81 -0.05 -5.53 -2.61
CA LEU A 81 0.82 -6.38 -1.80
C LEU A 81 1.63 -5.57 -0.80
N GLY A 82 2.30 -4.50 -1.24
CA GLY A 82 3.16 -3.71 -0.36
C GLY A 82 2.37 -2.95 0.72
N LEU A 83 1.21 -2.39 0.39
CA LEU A 83 0.36 -1.70 1.38
C LEU A 83 -0.31 -2.67 2.35
N SER A 84 -0.70 -3.87 1.90
CA SER A 84 -1.25 -4.88 2.79
C SER A 84 -0.21 -5.41 3.77
N ILE A 85 1.00 -5.72 3.31
CA ILE A 85 2.11 -6.14 4.17
C ILE A 85 2.44 -5.05 5.20
N LEU A 86 2.56 -3.79 4.76
CA LEU A 86 2.80 -2.67 5.68
C LEU A 86 1.67 -2.51 6.70
N GLY A 87 0.41 -2.61 6.24
CA GLY A 87 -0.77 -2.55 7.11
C GLY A 87 -0.72 -3.62 8.19
N ILE A 88 -0.40 -4.86 7.83
CA ILE A 88 -0.25 -5.99 8.76
C ILE A 88 0.89 -5.74 9.75
N ILE A 89 2.07 -5.33 9.26
CA ILE A 89 3.23 -5.06 10.12
C ILE A 89 2.92 -3.97 11.14
N TYR A 90 2.36 -2.83 10.70
CA TYR A 90 2.03 -1.72 11.59
C TYR A 90 0.86 -2.04 12.51
N GLY A 91 -0.15 -2.78 12.01
CA GLY A 91 -1.27 -3.25 12.81
C GLY A 91 -0.82 -4.11 13.98
N ALA A 92 0.14 -5.02 13.74
CA ALA A 92 0.70 -5.86 14.79
C ALA A 92 1.68 -5.09 15.71
N SER A 93 2.42 -4.11 15.19
CA SER A 93 3.50 -3.45 15.95
C SER A 93 3.07 -2.27 16.82
N LEU A 94 1.99 -1.58 16.48
CA LEU A 94 1.60 -0.32 17.15
C LEU A 94 1.24 -0.48 18.63
N ILE A 95 0.59 -1.60 18.97
CA ILE A 95 0.30 -2.01 20.35
C ILE A 95 1.34 -3.03 20.81
N GLY A 96 1.60 -4.06 20.00
CA GLY A 96 2.46 -5.19 20.40
C GLY A 96 3.87 -4.82 20.82
N ARG A 97 4.48 -3.77 20.24
CA ARG A 97 5.81 -3.31 20.69
C ARG A 97 5.80 -2.72 22.10
N GLU A 98 4.73 -2.03 22.47
CA GLU A 98 4.61 -1.43 23.81
C GLU A 98 4.25 -2.49 24.85
N GLU A 99 3.51 -3.51 24.43
CA GLU A 99 3.15 -4.67 25.25
C GLU A 99 4.36 -5.58 25.52
N GLU A 100 5.13 -5.94 24.48
CA GLU A 100 6.37 -6.73 24.61
C GLU A 100 7.46 -6.02 25.44
N SER A 101 7.48 -4.69 25.42
CA SER A 101 8.42 -3.88 26.21
C SER A 101 7.94 -3.54 27.62
N GLY A 102 6.73 -3.98 28.00
CA GLY A 102 6.10 -3.64 29.29
C GLY A 102 5.77 -2.15 29.46
N THR A 103 5.96 -1.33 28.42
CA THR A 103 5.72 0.12 28.47
C THR A 103 4.24 0.47 28.33
N LEU A 104 3.41 -0.46 27.89
CA LEU A 104 1.97 -0.27 27.79
C LEU A 104 1.33 -0.01 29.17
N GLU A 105 1.79 -0.70 30.21
CA GLU A 105 1.32 -0.51 31.59
C GLU A 105 1.67 0.88 32.12
N LEU A 106 2.86 1.39 31.79
CA LEU A 106 3.28 2.75 32.14
C LEU A 106 2.41 3.82 31.46
N ILE A 107 1.95 3.57 30.23
CA ILE A 107 1.04 4.47 29.52
C ILE A 107 -0.35 4.43 30.17
N LEU A 108 -0.84 3.25 30.54
CA LEU A 108 -2.14 3.07 31.19
C LEU A 108 -2.17 3.52 32.65
N ALA A 109 -1.02 3.60 33.32
CA ALA A 109 -0.88 4.17 34.65
C ALA A 109 -1.05 5.71 34.65
N SER A 110 -0.87 6.36 33.50
CA SER A 110 -1.23 7.76 33.33
C SER A 110 -2.77 7.91 33.19
N PRO A 111 -3.37 9.07 33.52
CA PRO A 111 -4.83 9.29 33.46
C PRO A 111 -5.34 9.35 32.01
N THR A 112 -5.26 8.24 31.30
CA THR A 112 -5.68 8.05 29.92
C THR A 112 -6.62 6.86 29.84
N THR A 113 -7.73 7.03 29.12
CA THR A 113 -8.70 5.94 28.94
C THR A 113 -8.20 4.95 27.89
N ARG A 114 -8.50 3.65 28.10
CA ARG A 114 -8.11 2.58 27.15
C ARG A 114 -8.61 2.87 25.72
N THR A 115 -9.85 3.35 25.59
CA THR A 115 -10.45 3.72 24.30
C THR A 115 -9.66 4.81 23.58
N ARG A 116 -9.13 5.80 24.33
CA ARG A 116 -8.36 6.88 23.75
C ARG A 116 -7.03 6.39 23.19
N VAL A 117 -6.34 5.49 23.89
CA VAL A 117 -5.09 4.89 23.41
C VAL A 117 -5.35 4.14 22.10
N ILE A 118 -6.40 3.33 22.04
CA ILE A 118 -6.78 2.56 20.84
C ILE A 118 -7.04 3.50 19.65
N ILE A 119 -7.84 4.55 19.83
CA ILE A 119 -8.15 5.52 18.76
C ILE A 119 -6.90 6.26 18.30
N GLU A 120 -6.07 6.76 19.23
CA GLU A 120 -4.85 7.51 18.89
C GLU A 120 -3.81 6.63 18.16
N LYS A 121 -3.78 5.32 18.44
CA LYS A 121 -2.94 4.32 17.76
C LYS A 121 -3.49 3.95 16.39
N PHE A 122 -4.80 3.77 16.27
CA PHE A 122 -5.43 3.52 14.97
C PHE A 122 -5.27 4.72 14.02
N LEU A 123 -5.40 5.94 14.52
CA LEU A 123 -5.10 7.14 13.73
C LEU A 123 -3.62 7.21 13.31
N ALA A 124 -2.69 6.71 14.14
CA ALA A 124 -1.29 6.60 13.76
C ALA A 124 -1.08 5.58 12.63
N LEU A 125 -1.76 4.42 12.69
CA LEU A 125 -1.77 3.41 11.62
C LEU A 125 -2.20 4.04 10.29
N ALA A 126 -3.37 4.69 10.27
CA ALA A 126 -3.93 5.28 9.07
C ALA A 126 -3.01 6.33 8.45
N LYS A 127 -2.40 7.20 9.28
CA LYS A 127 -1.47 8.23 8.83
C LYS A 127 -0.16 7.66 8.32
N LEU A 128 0.41 6.68 9.01
CA LEU A 128 1.65 6.02 8.58
C LEU A 128 1.47 5.31 7.24
N LEU A 129 0.33 4.65 7.06
CA LEU A 129 0.01 3.93 5.84
C LEU A 129 -0.31 4.85 4.65
N ALA A 130 -0.71 6.10 4.90
CA ALA A 130 -0.94 7.08 3.85
C ALA A 130 0.36 7.61 3.23
N ILE A 131 1.51 7.50 3.91
CA ILE A 131 2.78 8.06 3.43
C ILE A 131 3.26 7.38 2.13
N PRO A 132 3.39 6.04 2.04
CA PRO A 132 3.84 5.40 0.81
C PRO A 132 3.01 5.70 -0.44
N PRO A 133 1.66 5.62 -0.44
CA PRO A 133 0.87 5.91 -1.64
C PRO A 133 0.90 7.40 -2.02
N LEU A 134 1.07 8.31 -1.07
CA LEU A 134 1.29 9.74 -1.37
C LEU A 134 2.66 9.97 -2.01
N MET A 135 3.71 9.31 -1.50
CA MET A 135 5.04 9.39 -2.11
C MET A 135 5.07 8.80 -3.52
N LEU A 136 4.33 7.71 -3.74
CA LEU A 136 4.13 7.13 -5.06
C LEU A 136 3.41 8.10 -6.01
N PHE A 137 2.31 8.72 -5.56
CA PHE A 137 1.58 9.71 -6.35
C PHE A 137 2.48 10.88 -6.77
N VAL A 138 3.27 11.42 -5.84
CA VAL A 138 4.25 12.49 -6.15
C VAL A 138 5.33 12.01 -7.12
N ALA A 139 5.78 10.76 -7.00
CA ALA A 139 6.76 10.19 -7.92
C ALA A 139 6.20 10.04 -9.34
N VAL A 140 4.96 9.58 -9.48
CA VAL A 140 4.25 9.51 -10.77
C VAL A 140 4.03 10.91 -11.36
N TYR A 141 3.69 11.90 -10.52
CA TYR A 141 3.61 13.31 -10.94
C TYR A 141 4.93 13.79 -11.54
N ILE A 142 6.04 13.58 -10.83
CA ILE A 142 7.38 13.96 -11.28
C ILE A 142 7.74 13.21 -12.57
N GLY A 143 7.43 11.91 -12.64
CA GLY A 143 7.63 11.11 -13.84
C GLY A 143 6.88 11.68 -15.05
N SER A 144 5.66 12.17 -14.86
CA SER A 144 4.85 12.78 -15.94
C SER A 144 5.40 14.10 -16.47
N LEU A 145 6.25 14.78 -15.68
CA LEU A 145 6.92 16.02 -16.09
C LEU A 145 8.23 15.74 -16.84
N ILE A 146 8.90 14.62 -16.53
CA ILE A 146 10.22 14.27 -17.07
C ILE A 146 10.08 13.46 -18.37
N PHE A 147 9.08 12.58 -18.44
CA PHE A 147 8.86 11.66 -19.56
C PHE A 147 7.60 12.03 -20.34
N PRO A 148 7.45 11.61 -21.62
CA PRO A 148 6.22 11.79 -22.40
C PRO A 148 5.08 10.87 -21.92
N PHE A 149 4.81 10.90 -20.62
CA PHE A 149 3.94 9.99 -19.88
C PHE A 149 2.86 10.82 -19.18
N LYS A 150 1.65 10.88 -19.74
CA LYS A 150 0.56 11.73 -19.23
C LYS A 150 -0.66 10.90 -18.82
N PRO A 151 -0.63 10.27 -17.64
CA PRO A 151 -1.83 9.65 -17.08
C PRO A 151 -2.79 10.71 -16.51
N ASP A 152 -4.08 10.40 -16.46
CA ASP A 152 -5.03 11.18 -15.67
C ASP A 152 -4.70 11.05 -14.18
N MET A 153 -4.37 12.19 -13.58
CA MET A 153 -3.93 12.26 -12.20
C MET A 153 -5.07 11.95 -11.21
N LEU A 154 -6.33 12.15 -11.60
CA LEU A 154 -7.49 11.76 -10.80
C LEU A 154 -7.58 10.24 -10.68
N HIS A 155 -7.34 9.51 -11.78
CA HIS A 155 -7.32 8.05 -11.75
C HIS A 155 -6.18 7.53 -10.87
N VAL A 156 -4.97 8.08 -11.01
CA VAL A 156 -3.82 7.70 -10.15
C VAL A 156 -4.11 7.97 -8.67
N LEU A 157 -4.71 9.12 -8.34
CA LEU A 157 -5.09 9.43 -6.96
C LEU A 157 -6.14 8.45 -6.42
N SER A 158 -7.15 8.13 -7.22
CA SER A 158 -8.20 7.18 -6.85
C SER A 158 -7.65 5.77 -6.63
N ALA A 159 -6.69 5.34 -7.46
CA ALA A 159 -5.98 4.09 -7.28
C ALA A 159 -5.18 4.11 -5.98
N CYS A 160 -4.35 5.14 -5.75
CA CYS A 160 -3.61 5.36 -4.50
C CYS A 160 -4.50 5.30 -3.25
N ALA A 161 -5.67 5.95 -3.30
CA ALA A 161 -6.66 5.92 -2.22
C ALA A 161 -7.22 4.50 -2.00
N SER A 162 -7.52 3.78 -3.07
CA SER A 162 -8.02 2.40 -3.01
C SER A 162 -7.01 1.46 -2.37
N GLY A 163 -5.72 1.58 -2.73
CA GLY A 163 -4.65 0.81 -2.07
C GLY A 163 -4.47 1.15 -0.60
N TRP A 164 -4.57 2.44 -0.26
CA TRP A 164 -4.53 2.87 1.14
C TRP A 164 -5.68 2.26 1.95
N MET A 165 -6.89 2.25 1.39
CA MET A 165 -8.05 1.60 2.01
C MET A 165 -7.86 0.09 2.15
N LEU A 166 -7.29 -0.57 1.15
CA LEU A 166 -6.98 -2.01 1.20
C LEU A 166 -6.00 -2.32 2.34
N GLY A 167 -4.88 -1.60 2.40
CA GLY A 167 -3.90 -1.78 3.46
C GLY A 167 -4.48 -1.46 4.84
N LEU A 168 -5.38 -0.47 4.92
CA LEU A 168 -6.12 -0.14 6.14
C LEU A 168 -7.05 -1.27 6.56
N ALA A 169 -7.73 -1.93 5.63
CA ALA A 169 -8.61 -3.06 5.93
C ALA A 169 -7.81 -4.19 6.60
N PHE A 170 -6.75 -4.68 5.95
CA PHE A 170 -5.91 -5.75 6.52
C PHE A 170 -5.16 -5.30 7.79
N GLY A 171 -4.71 -4.05 7.83
CA GLY A 171 -4.08 -3.47 9.02
C GLY A 171 -5.03 -3.34 10.20
N SER A 172 -6.31 -3.01 9.97
CA SER A 172 -7.34 -2.90 11.01
C SER A 172 -7.67 -4.25 11.62
N ILE A 173 -7.80 -5.30 10.80
CA ILE A 173 -8.03 -6.67 11.26
C ILE A 173 -6.84 -7.12 12.12
N THR A 174 -5.63 -6.92 11.61
CA THR A 174 -4.40 -7.26 12.34
C THR A 174 -4.28 -6.50 13.65
N PHE A 175 -4.61 -5.21 13.65
CA PHE A 175 -4.61 -4.36 14.84
C PHE A 175 -5.64 -4.81 15.88
N ALA A 176 -6.84 -5.20 15.44
CA ALA A 176 -7.87 -5.75 16.32
C ALA A 176 -7.43 -7.07 16.96
N VAL A 177 -6.86 -7.98 16.16
CA VAL A 177 -6.30 -9.25 16.66
C VAL A 177 -5.16 -9.00 17.65
N GLN A 178 -4.28 -8.03 17.36
CA GLN A 178 -3.20 -7.67 18.29
C GLN A 178 -3.75 -7.12 19.60
N ALA A 179 -4.76 -6.26 19.55
CA ALA A 179 -5.35 -5.66 20.75
C ALA A 179 -6.05 -6.69 21.65
N VAL A 180 -6.52 -7.81 21.10
CA VAL A 180 -7.19 -8.88 21.85
C VAL A 180 -6.21 -9.95 22.35
N ILE A 181 -5.29 -10.39 21.49
CA ILE A 181 -4.39 -11.53 21.80
C ILE A 181 -3.12 -11.07 22.53
N GLY A 182 -2.66 -9.85 22.26
CA GLY A 182 -1.42 -9.30 22.82
C GLY A 182 -0.12 -9.87 22.24
N LYS A 183 -0.19 -10.85 21.33
CA LYS A 183 0.98 -11.49 20.73
C LYS A 183 1.20 -11.05 19.28
N ARG A 184 2.26 -10.28 19.05
CA ARG A 184 2.62 -9.72 17.74
C ARG A 184 2.74 -10.76 16.63
N GLY A 185 3.37 -11.88 16.92
CA GLY A 185 3.55 -12.97 15.95
C GLY A 185 2.22 -13.58 15.49
N ILE A 186 1.26 -13.74 16.40
CA ILE A 186 -0.06 -14.30 16.08
C ILE A 186 -0.86 -13.29 15.26
N ALA A 187 -0.89 -12.03 15.67
CA ALA A 187 -1.59 -10.99 14.93
C ALA A 187 -1.08 -10.87 13.49
N ALA A 188 0.23 -10.79 13.30
CA ALA A 188 0.84 -10.75 11.97
C ALA A 188 0.52 -12.01 11.15
N GLY A 189 0.52 -13.20 11.77
CA GLY A 189 0.15 -14.46 11.12
C GLY A 189 -1.30 -14.49 10.65
N VAL A 190 -2.25 -14.01 11.48
CA VAL A 190 -3.66 -13.91 11.09
C VAL A 190 -3.84 -12.91 9.93
N GLY A 191 -3.19 -11.75 10.00
CA GLY A 191 -3.23 -10.76 8.91
C GLY A 191 -2.67 -11.30 7.60
N ALA A 192 -1.51 -11.95 7.65
CA ALA A 192 -0.84 -12.51 6.47
C ALA A 192 -1.60 -13.69 5.85
N SER A 193 -2.13 -14.59 6.67
CA SER A 193 -2.93 -15.73 6.20
C SER A 193 -4.23 -15.27 5.54
N LEU A 194 -4.91 -14.28 6.13
CA LEU A 194 -6.12 -13.71 5.55
C LEU A 194 -5.84 -13.02 4.22
N PHE A 195 -4.78 -12.20 4.14
CA PHE A 195 -4.39 -11.56 2.88
C PHE A 195 -4.08 -12.60 1.81
N THR A 196 -3.29 -13.63 2.15
CA THR A 196 -2.92 -14.69 1.21
C THR A 196 -4.15 -15.47 0.71
N ALA A 197 -5.08 -15.82 1.62
CA ALA A 197 -6.32 -16.50 1.24
C ALA A 197 -7.19 -15.63 0.32
N ALA A 198 -7.36 -14.34 0.66
CA ALA A 198 -8.11 -13.39 -0.16
C ALA A 198 -7.48 -13.22 -1.55
N TRP A 199 -6.15 -13.16 -1.62
CA TRP A 199 -5.40 -13.06 -2.87
C TRP A 199 -5.57 -14.30 -3.74
N LEU A 200 -5.47 -15.50 -3.16
CA LEU A 200 -5.68 -16.75 -3.89
C LEU A 200 -7.10 -16.86 -4.46
N LEU A 201 -8.10 -16.46 -3.68
CA LEU A 201 -9.50 -16.42 -4.15
C LEU A 201 -9.67 -15.44 -5.32
N SER A 202 -9.02 -14.28 -5.26
CA SER A 202 -9.03 -13.29 -6.35
C SER A 202 -8.46 -13.86 -7.64
N ILE A 203 -7.38 -14.64 -7.55
CA ILE A 203 -6.76 -15.29 -8.72
C ILE A 203 -7.68 -16.39 -9.29
N ILE A 204 -8.27 -17.23 -8.43
CA ILE A 204 -9.11 -18.36 -8.85
C ILE A 204 -10.44 -17.89 -9.46
N SER A 205 -10.96 -16.76 -9.00
CA SER A 205 -12.23 -16.20 -9.48
C SER A 205 -12.13 -15.52 -10.85
N ARG A 206 -10.94 -15.44 -11.44
CA ARG A 206 -10.67 -14.73 -12.69
C ARG A 206 -10.55 -15.72 -13.86
#